data_AF-A0A7X5HV33-F1
#
_entry.id   AF-A0A7X5HV33-F1
#
_cell.length_a   1.000
_cell.length_b   1.000
_cell.length_c   1.000
_cell.angle_alpha   90.00
_cell.angle_beta   90.00
_cell.angle_gamma   90.00
#
_symmetry.space_group_name_H-M   'P 1'
#
loop_
_entity.id
_entity.type
_entity.pdbx_description
1 polymer ?
#
loop_
_entity_poly.entity_id
_entity_poly.type
_entity_poly.pdbx_seq_one_letter_code
_entity_poly.pdbx_strand_id
1 'polypeptide(L)'
;MWISKKLCASHDIISKEKAVRLKEAGVGRYHHNVETSREHFRRICDTHTYQDRLDTIRNVLDAGMDVCCGGIIGMGESAVDRIRMAFEIREVGVASVPVNVLNPVAGRPLGESPRLTPEEILLAMAMFRLVLPKAAIRFAGGRSALGEHQRKGLEAGVDAMLEELGREV
;
A
#
# COMPACT_ATOMS: atom_id res chain seq x y z
N MET A 1 2.38 -15.59 18.92
CA MET A 1 1.07 -14.91 19.09
C MET A 1 0.66 -14.35 17.74
N TRP A 2 0.12 -15.17 16.84
CA TRP A 2 -0.08 -14.79 15.44
C TRP A 2 -1.57 -14.69 15.11
N ILE A 3 -1.96 -13.47 14.72
CA ILE A 3 -3.21 -13.07 14.05
C ILE A 3 -4.50 -13.22 14.89
N SER A 4 -4.71 -12.25 15.79
CA SER A 4 -6.08 -11.83 16.11
C SER A 4 -6.69 -11.16 14.88
N LYS A 5 -7.89 -11.60 14.45
CA LYS A 5 -8.65 -10.94 13.38
C LYS A 5 -9.03 -9.53 13.86
N LYS A 6 -8.27 -8.52 13.41
CA LYS A 6 -8.62 -7.11 13.65
C LYS A 6 -9.61 -6.64 12.59
N LEU A 7 -10.68 -5.97 13.02
CA LEU A 7 -11.53 -5.22 12.10
C LEU A 7 -10.68 -4.11 11.47
N CYS A 8 -10.63 -4.07 10.14
CA CYS A 8 -9.88 -3.10 9.37
C CYS A 8 -10.85 -2.18 8.61
N ALA A 9 -10.66 -0.87 8.72
CA ALA A 9 -11.43 0.13 7.97
C ALA A 9 -10.57 0.85 6.92
N SER A 10 -11.20 1.40 5.89
CA SER A 10 -10.55 2.19 4.84
C SER A 10 -11.55 3.22 4.30
N HIS A 11 -11.53 4.42 4.87
CA HIS A 11 -12.45 5.51 4.53
C HIS A 11 -11.71 6.78 4.07
N ASP A 12 -10.52 6.59 3.47
CA ASP A 12 -9.64 7.65 2.99
C ASP A 12 -9.19 8.63 4.11
N ILE A 13 -9.03 9.92 3.81
CA ILE A 13 -8.60 10.97 4.75
C ILE A 13 -9.62 11.13 5.89
N ILE A 14 -9.14 11.00 7.12
CA ILE A 14 -9.95 11.17 8.32
C ILE A 14 -9.28 12.09 9.34
N SER A 15 -10.12 12.86 10.03
CA SER A 15 -9.69 13.66 11.18
C SER A 15 -9.45 12.78 12.41
N LYS A 16 -8.79 13.35 13.43
CA LYS A 16 -8.56 12.68 14.70
C LYS A 16 -9.86 12.23 15.38
N GLU A 17 -10.90 13.05 15.33
CA GLU A 17 -12.20 12.73 15.93
C GLU A 17 -12.85 11.52 15.24
N LYS A 18 -12.75 11.43 13.91
CA LYS A 18 -13.22 10.26 13.16
C LYS A 18 -12.40 9.01 13.49
N ALA A 19 -11.08 9.13 13.63
CA ALA A 19 -10.22 8.03 14.04
C ALA A 19 -10.59 7.49 15.44
N VAL A 20 -10.81 8.38 16.41
CA VAL A 20 -11.27 8.00 17.76
C VAL A 20 -12.61 7.27 17.69
N ARG A 21 -13.59 7.79 16.93
CA ARG A 21 -14.90 7.14 16.77
C ARG A 21 -14.80 5.74 16.15
N LEU A 22 -13.90 5.54 15.17
CA LEU A 22 -13.66 4.21 14.59
C LEU A 22 -13.06 3.25 15.63
N LYS A 23 -12.09 3.72 16.43
CA LYS A 23 -11.51 2.94 17.51
C LYS A 23 -12.56 2.51 18.54
N GLU A 24 -13.41 3.44 18.98
CA GLU A 24 -14.51 3.18 19.91
C GLU A 24 -15.53 2.18 19.35
N ALA A 25 -15.76 2.21 18.04
CA ALA A 25 -16.60 1.24 17.33
C ALA A 25 -15.94 -0.16 17.16
N GLY A 26 -14.70 -0.35 17.63
CA GLY A 26 -14.00 -1.64 17.59
C GLY A 26 -13.05 -1.84 16.41
N VAL A 27 -12.79 -0.81 15.61
CA VAL A 27 -11.78 -0.89 14.54
C VAL A 27 -10.39 -1.00 15.15
N GLY A 28 -9.67 -2.07 14.79
CA GLY A 28 -8.32 -2.34 15.30
C GLY A 28 -7.22 -1.91 14.34
N ARG A 29 -7.53 -1.73 13.06
CA ARG A 29 -6.60 -1.32 12.01
C ARG A 29 -7.25 -0.36 11.01
N TYR A 30 -6.47 0.57 10.49
CA TYR A 30 -6.87 1.42 9.38
C TYR A 30 -5.93 1.25 8.19
N HIS A 31 -6.49 1.14 6.98
CA HIS A 31 -5.72 1.11 5.73
C HIS A 31 -5.63 2.51 5.15
N HIS A 32 -4.41 3.00 4.93
CA HIS A 32 -4.16 4.27 4.27
C HIS A 32 -2.77 4.28 3.64
N ASN A 33 -2.70 4.31 2.31
CA ASN A 33 -1.43 4.28 1.57
C ASN A 33 -0.72 5.64 1.57
N VAL A 34 0.54 5.70 1.18
CA VAL A 34 1.16 6.96 0.68
C VAL A 34 0.96 7.13 -0.83
N GLU A 35 0.46 6.08 -1.49
CA GLU A 35 0.20 5.89 -2.93
C GLU A 35 1.45 5.85 -3.79
N THR A 36 2.34 6.82 -3.66
CA THR A 36 3.62 6.90 -4.36
C THR A 36 4.61 7.72 -3.52
N SER A 37 5.76 8.10 -4.06
CA SER A 37 6.69 9.04 -3.39
C SER A 37 6.08 10.43 -3.26
N ARG A 38 6.55 11.20 -2.28
CA ARG A 38 6.15 12.61 -2.13
C ARG A 38 6.37 13.43 -3.40
N GLU A 39 7.50 13.21 -4.09
CA GLU A 39 7.87 13.95 -5.32
C GLU A 39 6.96 13.62 -6.49
N HIS A 40 6.46 12.38 -6.57
CA HIS A 40 5.58 11.95 -7.66
C HIS A 40 4.10 12.19 -7.36
N PHE A 41 3.71 12.37 -6.10
CA PHE A 41 2.31 12.39 -5.65
C PHE A 41 1.42 13.40 -6.39
N ARG A 42 1.89 14.64 -6.61
CA ARG A 42 1.10 15.69 -7.29
C ARG A 42 0.82 15.41 -8.77
N ARG A 43 1.52 14.44 -9.38
CA ARG A 43 1.22 13.96 -10.74
C ARG A 43 0.05 12.97 -10.75
N ILE A 44 -0.22 12.34 -9.61
CA ILE A 44 -1.24 11.31 -9.45
C ILE A 44 -2.51 11.87 -8.83
N CYS A 45 -2.38 12.76 -7.84
CA CYS A 45 -3.51 13.36 -7.16
C CYS A 45 -3.35 14.86 -6.93
N ASP A 46 -4.38 15.61 -7.33
CA ASP A 46 -4.46 17.05 -7.22
C ASP A 46 -5.44 17.55 -6.13
N THR A 47 -6.36 16.70 -5.66
CA THR A 47 -7.44 17.07 -4.71
C THR A 47 -6.99 17.13 -3.25
N HIS A 48 -5.95 16.41 -2.88
CA HIS A 48 -5.33 16.44 -1.55
C HIS A 48 -3.81 16.40 -1.67
N THR A 49 -3.11 16.67 -0.57
CA THR A 49 -1.65 16.69 -0.51
C THR A 49 -1.10 15.39 0.08
N TYR A 50 0.19 15.14 -0.16
CA TYR A 50 0.90 14.05 0.50
C TYR A 50 0.89 14.22 2.04
N GLN A 51 0.89 15.48 2.51
CA GLN A 51 0.86 15.78 3.94
C GLN A 51 -0.46 15.35 4.58
N ASP A 52 -1.59 15.52 3.89
CA ASP A 52 -2.90 15.06 4.39
C ASP A 52 -2.94 13.54 4.61
N ARG A 53 -2.23 12.78 3.77
CA ARG A 53 -2.07 11.32 3.95
C ARG A 53 -1.29 11.00 5.22
N LEU A 54 -0.16 11.68 5.44
CA LEU A 54 0.65 11.49 6.65
C LEU A 54 -0.11 11.90 7.91
N ASP A 55 -0.88 12.98 7.85
CA ASP A 55 -1.66 13.46 8.98
C ASP A 55 -2.80 12.49 9.32
N THR A 56 -3.43 11.88 8.31
CA THR A 56 -4.38 10.78 8.52
C THR A 56 -3.73 9.59 9.22
N ILE A 57 -2.52 9.19 8.78
CA ILE A 57 -1.79 8.09 9.42
C ILE A 57 -1.49 8.42 10.89
N ARG A 58 -1.03 9.63 11.18
CA ARG A 58 -0.77 10.09 12.56
C ARG A 58 -2.05 10.08 13.40
N ASN A 59 -3.16 10.59 12.87
CA ASN A 59 -4.45 10.60 13.55
C ASN A 59 -4.90 9.18 13.95
N VAL A 60 -4.68 8.19 13.08
CA VAL A 60 -5.01 6.77 13.36
C VAL A 60 -4.10 6.20 14.44
N LEU A 61 -2.79 6.44 14.37
CA LEU A 61 -1.83 5.96 15.36
C LEU A 61 -2.11 6.59 16.74
N ASP A 62 -2.37 7.89 16.79
CA ASP A 62 -2.75 8.63 18.00
C ASP A 62 -4.05 8.09 18.63
N ALA A 63 -4.99 7.62 17.81
CA ALA A 63 -6.21 6.98 18.27
C ALA A 63 -5.99 5.53 18.77
N GLY A 64 -4.76 5.02 18.74
CA GLY A 64 -4.41 3.68 19.24
C GLY A 64 -4.82 2.53 18.32
N MET A 65 -4.93 2.79 17.02
CA MET A 65 -5.13 1.76 15.98
C MET A 65 -3.81 1.39 15.30
N ASP A 66 -3.73 0.18 14.75
CA ASP A 66 -2.67 -0.16 13.80
C ASP A 66 -2.92 0.55 12.47
N VAL A 67 -1.86 0.85 11.73
CA VAL A 67 -1.95 1.30 10.34
C VAL A 67 -1.38 0.22 9.43
N CYS A 68 -2.06 -0.04 8.30
CA CYS A 68 -1.39 -0.62 7.14
C CYS A 68 -1.27 0.44 6.05
N CYS A 69 -0.03 0.67 5.61
CA CYS A 69 0.33 1.73 4.68
C CYS A 69 1.32 1.19 3.67
N GLY A 70 0.99 1.33 2.38
CA GLY A 70 1.94 1.08 1.31
C GLY A 70 1.64 1.98 0.13
N GLY A 71 1.66 1.44 -1.09
CA GLY A 71 1.47 2.25 -2.29
C GLY A 71 1.12 1.45 -3.53
N ILE A 72 1.20 2.12 -4.67
CA ILE A 72 0.92 1.59 -6.00
C ILE A 72 2.17 1.78 -6.86
N ILE A 73 2.64 0.72 -7.50
CA ILE A 73 3.73 0.78 -8.48
C ILE A 73 3.18 0.70 -9.91
N GLY A 74 3.85 1.34 -10.85
CA GLY A 74 3.48 1.34 -12.27
C GLY A 74 2.59 2.49 -12.70
N MET A 75 2.51 3.57 -11.93
CA MET A 75 1.78 4.80 -12.24
C MET A 75 2.58 5.80 -13.09
N GLY A 76 3.72 5.36 -13.65
CA GLY A 76 4.66 6.22 -14.37
C GLY A 76 5.78 6.77 -13.49
N GLU A 77 5.86 6.36 -12.23
CA GLU A 77 6.95 6.68 -11.33
C GLU A 77 8.25 5.94 -11.71
N SER A 78 9.39 6.57 -11.43
CA SER A 78 10.70 5.97 -11.66
C SER A 78 11.05 4.91 -10.60
N ALA A 79 12.08 4.09 -10.86
CA ALA A 79 12.62 3.19 -9.83
C ALA A 79 13.11 3.95 -8.58
N VAL A 80 13.63 5.16 -8.75
CA VAL A 80 14.06 6.04 -7.64
C VAL A 80 12.86 6.46 -6.80
N ASP A 81 11.73 6.78 -7.43
CA ASP A 81 10.50 7.14 -6.71
C ASP A 81 9.96 5.96 -5.90
N ARG A 82 10.05 4.72 -6.41
CA ARG A 82 9.70 3.52 -5.64
C ARG A 82 10.58 3.36 -4.40
N ILE A 83 11.89 3.61 -4.54
CA ILE A 83 12.84 3.57 -3.43
C ILE A 83 12.48 4.64 -2.39
N ARG A 84 12.26 5.89 -2.82
CA ARG A 84 11.83 6.98 -1.94
C ARG A 84 10.55 6.63 -1.18
N MET A 85 9.54 6.14 -1.88
CA MET A 85 8.30 5.67 -1.25
C MET A 85 8.56 4.61 -0.17
N ALA A 86 9.43 3.63 -0.42
CA ALA A 86 9.77 2.61 0.58
C ALA A 86 10.46 3.21 1.83
N PHE A 87 11.34 4.20 1.65
CA PHE A 87 11.96 4.93 2.76
C PHE A 87 10.95 5.79 3.53
N GLU A 88 10.03 6.45 2.84
CA GLU A 88 8.94 7.22 3.46
C GLU A 88 8.04 6.30 4.29
N ILE A 89 7.63 5.14 3.76
CA ILE A 89 6.85 4.13 4.49
C ILE A 89 7.62 3.66 5.74
N ARG A 90 8.95 3.53 5.65
CA ARG A 90 9.79 3.15 6.79
C ARG A 90 9.75 4.19 7.90
N GLU A 91 9.74 5.48 7.56
CA GLU A 91 9.63 6.58 8.53
C GLU A 91 8.27 6.58 9.25
N VAL A 92 7.20 6.15 8.58
CA VAL A 92 5.88 5.96 9.19
C VAL A 92 5.90 4.82 10.24
N GLY A 93 6.73 3.79 10.03
CA GLY A 93 6.93 2.73 11.01
C GLY A 93 5.79 1.69 11.09
N VAL A 94 5.10 1.43 9.97
CA VAL A 94 4.00 0.45 9.94
C VAL A 94 4.47 -1.00 9.93
N ALA A 95 3.71 -1.87 10.60
CA ALA A 95 3.98 -3.31 10.61
C ALA A 95 3.48 -4.03 9.34
N SER A 96 2.67 -3.37 8.50
CA SER A 96 2.07 -4.02 7.33
C SER A 96 2.01 -3.09 6.12
N VAL A 97 2.59 -3.54 5.01
CA VAL A 97 2.86 -2.75 3.81
C VAL A 97 2.22 -3.43 2.59
N PRO A 98 0.99 -3.08 2.23
CA PRO A 98 0.36 -3.54 1.00
C PRO A 98 0.97 -2.81 -0.21
N VAL A 99 1.48 -3.56 -1.19
CA VAL A 99 1.94 -3.01 -2.46
C VAL A 99 0.99 -3.45 -3.57
N ASN A 100 0.41 -2.46 -4.25
CA ASN A 100 -0.47 -2.66 -5.39
C ASN A 100 0.34 -2.48 -6.67
N VAL A 101 -0.07 -3.17 -7.72
CA VAL A 101 0.43 -2.93 -9.09
C VAL A 101 -0.68 -2.24 -9.85
N LEU A 102 -0.37 -1.16 -10.57
CA LEU A 102 -1.36 -0.50 -11.41
C LEU A 102 -1.92 -1.51 -12.42
N ASN A 103 -3.24 -1.61 -12.45
CA ASN A 103 -3.96 -2.27 -13.54
C ASN A 103 -4.65 -1.18 -14.37
N PRO A 104 -4.06 -0.76 -15.51
CA PRO A 104 -4.65 0.27 -16.36
C PRO A 104 -6.04 -0.13 -16.83
N VAL A 105 -6.98 0.82 -16.75
CA VAL A 105 -8.36 0.66 -17.21
C VAL A 105 -8.63 1.73 -18.26
N ALA A 106 -9.04 1.30 -19.45
CA ALA A 106 -9.34 2.18 -20.57
C ALA A 106 -10.33 3.30 -20.16
N GLY A 107 -10.08 4.52 -20.63
CA GLY A 107 -10.90 5.70 -20.31
C GLY A 107 -10.63 6.34 -18.94
N ARG A 108 -9.70 5.81 -18.14
CA ARG A 108 -9.21 6.48 -16.92
C ARG A 108 -7.89 7.23 -17.18
N PRO A 109 -7.51 8.22 -16.34
CA PRO A 109 -6.31 9.04 -16.58
C PRO A 109 -5.01 8.24 -16.81
N LEU A 110 -4.87 7.09 -16.14
CA LEU A 110 -3.72 6.19 -16.29
C LEU A 110 -4.01 4.97 -17.17
N GLY A 111 -5.08 4.99 -17.96
CA GLY A 111 -5.56 3.85 -18.76
C GLY A 111 -4.60 3.36 -19.83
N GLU A 112 -3.77 4.26 -20.37
CA GLU A 112 -2.77 3.96 -21.40
C GLU A 112 -1.35 3.82 -20.81
N SER A 113 -1.22 3.76 -19.47
CA SER A 113 0.09 3.62 -18.83
C SER A 113 0.70 2.25 -19.18
N PRO A 114 2.01 2.19 -19.47
CA PRO A 114 2.66 0.91 -19.72
C PRO A 114 2.56 0.01 -18.48
N ARG A 115 2.25 -1.25 -18.72
CA ARG A 115 2.23 -2.26 -17.65
C ARG A 115 3.66 -2.59 -17.25
N LEU A 116 3.91 -2.73 -15.95
CA LEU A 116 5.16 -3.29 -15.47
C LEU A 116 5.27 -4.75 -15.87
N THR A 117 6.47 -5.16 -16.26
CA THR A 117 6.82 -6.57 -16.44
C THR A 117 6.82 -7.31 -15.09
N PRO A 118 6.60 -8.63 -15.08
CA PRO A 118 6.74 -9.44 -13.86
C PRO A 118 8.09 -9.23 -13.16
N GLU A 119 9.17 -9.11 -13.93
CA GLU A 119 10.53 -8.87 -13.43
C GLU A 119 10.64 -7.53 -12.70
N GLU A 120 10.07 -6.45 -13.24
CA GLU A 120 10.05 -5.14 -12.59
C GLU A 120 9.25 -5.15 -11.29
N ILE A 121 8.13 -5.90 -11.25
CA ILE A 121 7.31 -6.06 -10.05
C ILE A 121 8.10 -6.82 -8.98
N LEU A 122 8.72 -7.95 -9.34
CA LEU A 122 9.53 -8.75 -8.41
C LEU A 122 10.74 -7.96 -7.88
N LEU A 123 11.41 -7.19 -8.74
CA LEU A 123 12.51 -6.32 -8.33
C LEU A 123 12.04 -5.24 -7.34
N ALA A 124 10.87 -4.64 -7.59
CA ALA A 124 10.28 -3.71 -6.64
C ALA A 124 9.97 -4.38 -5.29
N MET A 125 9.38 -5.58 -5.28
CA MET A 125 9.11 -6.31 -4.02
C MET A 125 10.40 -6.61 -3.24
N ALA A 126 11.45 -7.09 -3.92
CA ALA A 126 12.74 -7.35 -3.30
C ALA A 126 13.35 -6.07 -2.71
N MET A 127 13.27 -4.96 -3.43
CA MET A 127 13.70 -3.65 -2.92
C MET A 127 12.92 -3.24 -1.67
N PHE A 128 11.59 -3.34 -1.70
CA PHE A 128 10.75 -3.05 -0.53
C PHE A 128 11.15 -3.91 0.68
N ARG A 129 11.41 -5.22 0.48
CA ARG A 129 11.89 -6.11 1.55
C ARG A 129 13.22 -5.66 2.14
N LEU A 130 14.17 -5.26 1.31
CA LEU A 130 15.47 -4.78 1.78
C LEU A 130 15.35 -3.49 2.62
N VAL A 131 14.48 -2.56 2.21
CA VAL A 131 14.25 -1.31 2.95
C VAL A 131 13.43 -1.54 4.22
N LEU A 132 12.48 -2.48 4.18
CA LEU A 132 11.49 -2.75 5.23
C LEU A 132 11.61 -4.19 5.78
N PRO A 133 12.76 -4.57 6.37
CA PRO A 133 13.06 -5.97 6.68
C PRO A 133 12.09 -6.63 7.66
N LYS A 134 11.47 -5.83 8.56
CA LYS A 134 10.56 -6.31 9.62
C LYS A 134 9.08 -6.15 9.29
N ALA A 135 8.73 -5.43 8.22
CA ALA A 135 7.34 -5.19 7.88
C ALA A 135 6.75 -6.39 7.14
N ALA A 136 5.46 -6.63 7.33
CA ALA A 136 4.72 -7.62 6.57
C ALA A 136 4.35 -7.05 5.18
N ILE A 137 5.11 -7.40 4.15
CA ILE A 137 4.90 -6.95 2.77
C ILE A 137 3.86 -7.85 2.13
N ARG A 138 2.86 -7.23 1.50
CA ARG A 138 1.72 -7.97 0.91
C ARG A 138 1.44 -7.55 -0.51
N PHE A 139 1.18 -8.52 -1.39
CA PHE A 139 0.50 -8.18 -2.63
C PHE A 139 -0.95 -7.79 -2.33
N ALA A 140 -1.34 -6.66 -2.88
CA ALA A 140 -2.71 -6.18 -2.87
C ALA A 140 -3.29 -6.21 -4.29
N GLY A 141 -3.91 -5.13 -4.75
CA GLY A 141 -4.49 -5.06 -6.09
C GLY A 141 -3.44 -5.22 -7.19
N GLY A 142 -3.86 -5.80 -8.32
CA GLY A 142 -3.02 -5.93 -9.53
C GLY A 142 -2.00 -7.06 -9.51
N ARG A 143 -2.00 -7.93 -8.49
CA ARG A 143 -1.14 -9.13 -8.40
C ARG A 143 -1.16 -10.01 -9.66
N SER A 144 -2.29 -10.09 -10.35
CA SER A 144 -2.44 -10.88 -11.58
C SER A 144 -1.46 -10.50 -12.69
N ALA A 145 -0.87 -9.29 -12.66
CA ALA A 145 0.20 -8.88 -13.56
C ALA A 145 1.46 -9.76 -13.49
N LEU A 146 1.64 -10.52 -12.41
CA LEU A 146 2.73 -11.49 -12.29
C LEU A 146 2.49 -12.80 -13.05
N GLY A 147 1.24 -13.13 -13.41
CA GLY A 147 0.89 -14.41 -14.04
C GLY A 147 1.44 -15.62 -13.26
N GLU A 148 2.16 -16.50 -13.96
CA GLU A 148 2.84 -17.69 -13.40
C GLU A 148 3.96 -17.34 -12.40
N HIS A 149 4.40 -16.08 -12.33
CA HIS A 149 5.47 -15.63 -11.44
C HIS A 149 4.99 -15.25 -10.04
N GLN A 150 3.69 -15.37 -9.72
CA GLN A 150 3.18 -15.04 -8.38
C GLN A 150 3.90 -15.80 -7.26
N ARG A 151 4.27 -17.07 -7.49
CA ARG A 151 5.05 -17.88 -6.53
C ARG A 151 6.43 -17.26 -6.25
N LYS A 152 7.08 -16.68 -7.27
CA LYS A 152 8.38 -16.00 -7.12
C LYS A 152 8.27 -14.75 -6.24
N GLY A 153 7.09 -14.17 -6.09
CA GLY A 153 6.89 -13.05 -5.18
C GLY A 153 7.18 -13.39 -3.72
N LEU A 154 6.88 -14.63 -3.29
CA LEU A 154 7.26 -15.11 -1.95
C LEU A 154 8.78 -15.17 -1.80
N GLU A 155 9.49 -15.62 -2.82
CA GLU A 155 10.96 -15.64 -2.87
C GLU A 155 11.54 -14.21 -2.90
N ALA A 156 10.84 -13.25 -3.52
CA ALA A 156 11.19 -11.83 -3.53
C ALA A 156 10.88 -11.10 -2.21
N GLY A 157 10.40 -11.81 -1.18
CA GLY A 157 10.20 -11.26 0.16
C GLY A 157 8.79 -10.74 0.44
N VAL A 158 7.77 -11.17 -0.32
CA VAL A 158 6.36 -10.96 0.04
C VAL A 158 5.91 -12.01 1.07
N ASP A 159 5.25 -11.59 2.14
CA ASP A 159 4.82 -12.51 3.22
C ASP A 159 3.40 -13.04 3.06
N ALA A 160 2.53 -12.26 2.42
CA ALA A 160 1.12 -12.61 2.27
C ALA A 160 0.48 -11.88 1.09
N MET A 161 -0.79 -12.21 0.82
CA MET A 161 -1.55 -11.58 -0.26
C MET A 161 -2.97 -11.27 0.22
N LEU A 162 -3.59 -10.24 -0.34
CA LEU A 162 -5.01 -9.95 -0.13
C LEU A 162 -5.85 -10.75 -1.13
N GLU A 163 -6.86 -11.45 -0.62
CA GLU A 163 -7.84 -12.16 -1.44
C GLU A 163 -9.20 -11.46 -1.35
N GLU A 164 -9.93 -11.46 -2.47
CA GLU A 164 -11.31 -11.00 -2.51
C GLU A 164 -12.22 -12.08 -1.94
N LEU A 165 -12.97 -11.74 -0.88
CA LEU A 165 -13.94 -12.66 -0.30
C LEU A 165 -15.09 -12.89 -1.29
N GLY A 166 -15.39 -14.15 -1.59
CA GLY A 166 -16.54 -14.54 -2.41
C GLY A 166 -16.27 -14.67 -3.92
N ARG A 167 -15.00 -14.63 -4.36
CA ARG A 167 -14.62 -15.13 -5.68
C ARG A 167 -13.98 -16.50 -5.54
N GLU A 168 -14.53 -17.49 -6.24
CA GLU A 168 -13.87 -18.79 -6.40
C GLU A 168 -12.62 -18.61 -7.25
N VAL A 169 -11.50 -19.20 -6.80
CA VAL A 169 -10.18 -19.15 -7.46
C VAL A 169 -10.08 -20.26 -8.49
#